data_AF-A0A822YKV6-F1
#
_entry.id   AF-A0A822YKV6-F1
#
_cell.length_a   1.000
_cell.length_b   1.000
_cell.length_c   1.000
_cell.angle_alpha   90.00
_cell.angle_beta   90.00
_cell.angle_gamma   90.00
#
_symmetry.space_group_name_H-M   'P 1'
#
loop_
_entity.id
_entity.type
_entity.pdbx_description
1 polymer ?
#
loop_
_entity_poly.entity_id
_entity_poly.type
_entity_poly.pdbx_seq_one_letter_code
_entity_poly.pdbx_strand_id
1 'polypeptide(L)'
;MQGEISSFMLLFEGLTKNDSNAYVEDYDITLYCLNPLPYMDDMDEMDMGKMEEARSAYITAVAAAKEKQDEESIAIAARARLHLQSFVLKNKQLES
;
A
#
# COMPACT_ATOMS: atom_id res chain seq x y z
N MET A 1 -34.53 15.59 20.64
CA MET A 1 -34.71 14.25 20.03
C MET A 1 -35.34 14.25 18.64
N GLN A 2 -35.78 15.38 18.06
CA GLN A 2 -36.33 15.39 16.68
C GLN A 2 -35.30 15.79 15.60
N GLY A 3 -34.18 16.44 15.98
CA GLY A 3 -33.15 16.89 15.05
C GLY A 3 -32.14 15.82 14.61
N GLU A 4 -31.88 14.82 15.45
CA GLU A 4 -30.86 13.78 15.17
C GLU A 4 -31.32 12.76 14.13
N ILE A 5 -32.63 12.48 14.08
CA ILE A 5 -33.23 11.57 13.09
C ILE A 5 -33.19 12.20 11.69
N SER A 6 -33.35 13.52 11.59
CA SER A 6 -33.22 14.26 10.32
C SER A 6 -31.80 14.21 9.76
N SER A 7 -30.78 14.22 10.60
CA SER A 7 -29.38 14.12 10.17
C SER A 7 -29.07 12.76 9.55
N PHE A 8 -29.64 11.69 10.10
CA PHE A 8 -29.46 10.33 9.59
C PHE A 8 -30.21 10.09 8.27
N MET A 9 -31.42 10.63 8.11
CA MET A 9 -32.15 10.50 6.84
C MET A 9 -31.44 11.22 5.68
N LEU A 10 -30.85 12.39 5.93
CA LEU A 10 -30.05 13.11 4.92
C LEU A 10 -28.82 12.31 4.46
N LEU A 11 -28.19 11.57 5.37
CA LEU A 11 -27.08 10.66 5.06
C LEU A 11 -27.54 9.53 4.13
N PHE A 12 -28.64 8.86 4.46
CA PHE A 12 -29.15 7.77 3.61
C PHE A 12 -29.62 8.27 2.25
N GLU A 13 -30.28 9.43 2.18
CA GLU A 13 -30.71 10.05 0.93
C GLU A 13 -29.53 10.48 0.04
N GLY A 14 -28.40 10.87 0.64
CA GLY A 14 -27.14 11.11 -0.08
C GLY A 14 -26.53 9.83 -0.65
N LEU A 15 -26.64 8.71 0.08
CA LEU A 15 -26.08 7.42 -0.34
C LEU A 15 -26.94 6.69 -1.39
N THR A 16 -28.26 6.93 -1.44
CA THR A 16 -29.14 6.35 -2.48
C THR A 16 -29.08 7.10 -3.81
N LYS A 17 -28.48 8.29 -3.87
CA LYS A 17 -28.17 8.99 -5.13
C LYS A 17 -26.97 8.35 -5.82
N ASN A 18 -27.17 7.12 -6.29
CA ASN A 18 -26.33 6.56 -7.34
C ASN A 18 -26.81 7.16 -8.65
N ASP A 19 -26.14 8.23 -9.08
CA ASP A 19 -26.07 8.54 -10.51
C ASP A 19 -25.35 7.36 -11.16
N SER A 20 -26.12 6.36 -11.60
CA SER A 20 -25.66 5.36 -12.55
C SER A 20 -25.52 6.02 -13.92
N ASN A 21 -24.66 7.04 -14.00
CA ASN A 21 -24.19 7.51 -15.28
C ASN A 21 -22.91 6.74 -15.57
N ALA A 22 -22.96 5.99 -16.66
CA ALA A 22 -21.88 5.22 -17.22
C ALA A 22 -20.59 6.04 -17.24
N TYR A 23 -19.63 5.66 -16.41
CA TYR A 23 -18.24 5.98 -16.65
C TYR A 23 -17.51 4.67 -16.94
N VAL A 24 -17.42 4.42 -18.24
CA VAL A 24 -16.32 3.69 -18.85
C VAL A 24 -15.05 4.45 -18.46
N GLU A 25 -14.45 4.09 -17.33
CA GLU A 25 -13.07 4.42 -17.05
C GLU A 25 -12.27 3.15 -17.26
N ASP A 26 -11.67 3.13 -18.45
CA ASP A 26 -10.35 2.60 -18.73
C ASP A 26 -9.56 2.30 -17.44
N TYR A 27 -9.01 1.11 -17.34
CA TYR A 27 -8.13 0.69 -16.25
C TYR A 27 -6.80 1.46 -16.34
N ASP A 28 -6.84 2.78 -16.33
CA ASP A 28 -5.73 3.57 -15.87
C ASP A 28 -5.80 3.57 -14.35
N ILE A 29 -5.42 2.41 -13.77
CA ILE A 29 -4.82 2.40 -12.45
C ILE A 29 -3.49 3.13 -12.63
N THR A 30 -3.53 4.43 -12.88
CA THR A 30 -2.38 5.28 -12.66
C THR A 30 -2.14 5.15 -11.17
N LEU A 31 -1.14 4.32 -10.83
CA LEU A 31 -0.47 4.34 -9.54
C LEU A 31 0.15 5.73 -9.37
N TYR A 32 -0.68 6.75 -9.16
CA TYR A 32 -0.31 8.15 -8.98
C TYR A 32 0.38 8.40 -7.63
N CYS A 33 0.99 7.36 -7.07
CA CYS A 33 1.76 7.40 -5.83
C CYS A 33 2.93 6.39 -5.83
N LEU A 34 3.31 5.83 -6.98
CA LEU A 34 4.69 5.41 -7.14
C LEU A 34 5.45 6.66 -7.58
N ASN A 35 6.03 7.38 -6.61
CA ASN A 35 7.20 8.21 -6.92
C ASN A 35 8.07 7.41 -7.90
N PRO A 36 8.57 8.01 -9.00
CA PRO A 36 9.44 7.30 -9.93
C PRO A 36 10.49 6.59 -9.08
N LEU A 37 10.41 5.25 -9.08
CA LEU A 37 11.33 4.44 -8.30
C LEU A 37 12.72 4.87 -8.78
N PRO A 38 13.64 5.18 -7.87
CA PRO A 38 14.98 5.61 -8.26
C PRO A 38 15.53 4.58 -9.26
N TYR A 39 16.15 5.08 -10.31
CA TYR A 39 16.64 4.29 -11.43
C TYR A 39 17.51 3.14 -10.87
N MET A 40 17.07 1.90 -11.05
CA MET A 40 17.66 0.70 -10.43
C MET A 40 18.89 0.17 -11.20
N ASP A 41 19.36 0.88 -12.22
CA ASP A 41 20.37 0.39 -13.19
C ASP A 41 21.77 0.20 -12.56
N ASP A 42 22.01 0.81 -11.39
CA ASP A 42 23.26 0.64 -10.62
C ASP A 42 23.19 -0.52 -9.59
N MET A 43 22.08 -1.26 -9.49
CA MET A 43 21.94 -2.37 -8.55
C MET A 43 22.56 -3.66 -9.11
N ASP A 44 23.55 -4.22 -8.43
CA ASP A 44 24.14 -5.49 -8.84
C ASP A 44 23.09 -6.64 -8.81
N GLU A 45 23.29 -7.68 -9.62
CA GLU A 45 22.36 -8.82 -9.73
C GLU A 45 22.13 -9.53 -8.38
N MET A 46 23.13 -9.50 -7.50
CA MET A 46 23.07 -10.10 -6.17
C MET A 46 22.19 -9.27 -5.22
N ASP A 47 22.24 -7.96 -5.31
CA ASP A 47 21.47 -6.99 -4.54
C ASP A 47 20.02 -6.93 -5.03
N MET A 48 19.81 -7.11 -6.34
CA MET A 48 18.48 -7.34 -6.91
C MET A 48 17.86 -8.62 -6.34
N GLY A 49 18.63 -9.71 -6.25
CA GLY A 49 18.18 -10.96 -5.63
C GLY A 49 17.80 -10.80 -4.15
N LYS A 50 18.63 -10.11 -3.36
CA LYS A 50 18.36 -9.81 -1.94
C LYS A 50 17.13 -8.92 -1.76
N MET A 51 16.91 -7.95 -2.65
CA MET A 51 15.74 -7.09 -2.60
C MET A 51 14.45 -7.89 -2.87
N GLU A 52 14.45 -8.80 -3.84
CA GLU A 52 13.28 -9.65 -4.09
C GLU A 52 13.03 -10.65 -2.96
N GLU A 53 14.07 -11.20 -2.35
CA GLU A 53 13.93 -12.03 -1.14
C GLU A 53 13.29 -11.24 0.01
N ALA A 54 13.79 -10.02 0.27
CA ALA A 54 13.21 -9.13 1.28
C ALA A 54 11.75 -8.77 0.98
N ARG A 55 11.41 -8.60 -0.30
CA ARG A 55 10.04 -8.34 -0.76
C ARG A 55 9.12 -9.53 -0.50
N SER A 56 9.57 -10.73 -0.86
CA SER A 56 8.83 -11.98 -0.64
C SER A 56 8.59 -12.25 0.86
N ALA A 57 9.62 -12.02 1.68
CA ALA A 57 9.52 -12.14 3.14
C ALA A 57 8.50 -11.15 3.72
N TYR A 58 8.50 -9.90 3.26
CA TYR A 58 7.50 -8.90 3.68
C TYR A 58 6.07 -9.32 3.31
N ILE A 59 5.84 -9.80 2.08
CA ILE A 59 4.51 -10.25 1.65
C ILE A 59 4.02 -11.40 2.53
N THR A 60 4.87 -12.40 2.78
CA THR A 60 4.56 -13.54 3.65
C THR A 60 4.25 -13.09 5.08
N ALA A 61 5.06 -12.18 5.63
CA ALA A 61 4.83 -11.63 6.97
C ALA A 61 3.52 -10.84 7.08
N VAL A 62 3.17 -10.06 6.05
CA VAL A 62 1.89 -9.33 6.00
C VAL A 62 0.71 -10.29 5.92
N ALA A 63 0.81 -11.37 5.15
CA ALA A 63 -0.23 -12.39 5.10
C ALA A 63 -0.44 -13.05 6.47
N ALA A 64 0.65 -13.45 7.14
CA ALA A 64 0.60 -14.03 8.47
C ALA A 64 0.03 -13.05 9.52
N ALA A 65 0.42 -11.77 9.47
CA ALA A 65 -0.12 -10.74 10.35
C ALA A 65 -1.62 -10.50 10.14
N LYS A 66 -2.09 -10.57 8.89
CA LYS A 66 -3.53 -10.46 8.58
C LYS A 66 -4.33 -11.64 9.09
N GLU A 67 -3.77 -12.84 9.04
CA GLU A 67 -4.40 -14.07 9.51
C GLU A 67 -4.47 -14.14 11.04
N LYS A 68 -3.34 -13.92 11.72
CA LYS A 68 -3.25 -14.11 13.17
C LYS A 68 -3.62 -12.88 14.00
N GLN A 69 -3.38 -11.68 13.46
CA GLN A 69 -3.65 -10.39 14.10
C GLN A 69 -3.01 -10.22 15.50
N ASP A 70 -1.96 -10.98 15.79
CA ASP A 70 -1.20 -10.89 17.03
C ASP A 70 -0.03 -9.90 16.91
N GLU A 71 0.44 -9.41 18.06
CA GLU A 71 1.49 -8.39 18.16
C GLU A 71 2.83 -8.87 17.60
N GLU A 72 3.15 -10.17 17.75
CA GLU A 72 4.39 -10.75 17.23
C GLU A 72 4.38 -10.76 15.70
N SER A 73 3.27 -11.20 15.08
CA SER A 73 3.11 -11.21 13.63
C SER A 73 3.14 -9.80 13.03
N ILE A 74 2.54 -8.82 13.72
CA ILE A 74 2.62 -7.40 13.33
C ILE A 74 4.07 -6.90 13.42
N ALA A 75 4.80 -7.24 14.49
CA ALA A 75 6.19 -6.86 14.65
C ALA A 75 7.10 -7.47 13.56
N ILE A 76 6.85 -8.72 13.17
CA ILE A 76 7.58 -9.38 12.06
C ILE A 76 7.31 -8.66 10.74
N ALA A 77 6.05 -8.32 10.43
CA ALA A 77 5.71 -7.56 9.22
C ALA A 77 6.36 -6.17 9.20
N ALA A 78 6.41 -5.48 10.34
CA ALA A 78 7.08 -4.18 10.47
C ALA A 78 8.59 -4.29 10.24
N ARG A 79 9.25 -5.31 10.82
CA ARG A 79 10.69 -5.57 10.61
C ARG A 79 10.99 -5.88 9.15
N ALA A 80 10.18 -6.72 8.52
CA ALA A 80 10.33 -7.05 7.09
C ALA A 80 10.16 -5.81 6.20
N ARG A 81 9.21 -4.92 6.53
CA ARG A 81 9.05 -3.64 5.84
C ARG A 81 10.29 -2.75 5.96
N LEU A 82 10.85 -2.60 7.16
CA LEU A 82 12.07 -1.82 7.38
C LEU A 82 13.26 -2.39 6.61
N HIS A 83 13.38 -3.72 6.58
CA HIS A 83 14.43 -4.38 5.80
C HIS A 83 14.30 -4.08 4.30
N LEU A 84 13.09 -4.21 3.73
CA LEU A 84 12.82 -3.88 2.33
C LEU A 84 13.11 -2.39 2.03
N GLN A 85 12.69 -1.48 2.92
CA GLN A 85 12.95 -0.04 2.78
C GLN A 85 14.43 0.31 2.76
N SER A 86 15.28 -0.49 3.41
CA SER A 86 16.73 -0.26 3.42
C SER A 86 17.36 -0.38 2.02
N PHE A 87 16.79 -1.19 1.13
CA PHE A 87 17.24 -1.29 -0.27
C PHE A 87 16.79 -0.07 -1.09
N VAL A 88 15.54 0.36 -0.91
CA VAL A 88 14.98 1.51 -1.64
C VAL A 88 15.64 2.83 -1.24
N LEU A 89 16.01 3.00 0.04
CA LEU A 89 16.62 4.23 0.55
C LEU A 89 18.11 4.34 0.24
N LYS A 90 18.87 3.22 0.19
CA LYS A 90 20.28 3.23 -0.24
C LYS A 90 20.42 3.78 -1.65
N ASN A 91 19.49 3.47 -2.54
CA ASN A 91 19.47 3.95 -3.91
C ASN A 91 19.24 5.48 -4.03
N LYS A 92 18.79 6.16 -2.98
CA LYS A 92 18.62 7.63 -2.99
C LYS A 92 19.89 8.42 -2.65
N GLN A 93 20.92 7.79 -2.06
CA GLN A 93 22.13 8.51 -1.61
C GLN A 93 23.25 8.57 -2.66
N LEU A 94 23.12 7.85 -3.77
CA LEU A 94 24.09 7.87 -4.87
C LEU A 94 23.77 8.91 -5.96
N GLU A 95 22.65 9.64 -5.85
CA GLU A 95 22.23 10.68 -6.79
C GLU A 95 22.40 12.13 -6.26
N SER A 96 23.36 12.41 -5.36
CA SER A 96 23.65 13.77 -4.85
C SER A 96 25.09 14.22 -5.07
#